data_AF-A0A349X2U8-F1
#
_entry.id   AF-A0A349X2U8-F1
#
_cell.length_a   1.000
_cell.length_b   1.000
_cell.length_c   1.000
_cell.angle_alpha   90.00
_cell.angle_beta   90.00
_cell.angle_gamma   90.00
#
_symmetry.space_group_name_H-M   'P 1'
#
loop_
_entity.id
_entity.type
_entity.pdbx_description
1 polymer ?
#
loop_
_entity_poly.entity_id
_entity_poly.type
_entity_poly.pdbx_seq_one_letter_code
_entity_poly.pdbx_strand_id
1 'polypeptide(L)'
;MNIEKLNDWIQAIGVFGVIVSLLFVGYQLRQDREIAIYEGAAANVTSSSEWAALVTKNVDVWRRGCVGEQLTDDERVVFFHLIQLLVDRKVYEYARGELIQDERIQTINVNFMAANMHRYPGVNEALNKYSNWVYPSVVPQLLESDSVSSRFFQLVQKRASEMAQLEPNPQFDAGFCGA
;
A
#
# COMPACT_ATOMS: atom_id res chain seq x y z
N MET A 1 6.82 -44.26 49.24
CA MET A 1 6.48 -43.04 48.45
C MET A 1 4.99 -43.12 48.16
N ASN A 2 4.17 -42.20 48.67
CA ASN A 2 2.72 -42.27 48.50
C ASN A 2 2.34 -42.01 47.05
N ILE A 3 1.53 -42.88 46.47
CA ILE A 3 1.06 -42.80 45.09
C ILE A 3 0.32 -41.47 44.83
N GLU A 4 -0.37 -40.95 45.84
CA GLU A 4 -1.04 -39.63 45.80
C GLU A 4 -0.05 -38.49 45.54
N LYS A 5 1.08 -38.45 46.26
CA LYS A 5 2.13 -37.44 46.06
C LYS A 5 2.75 -37.55 44.65
N LEU A 6 2.90 -38.76 44.13
CA LEU A 6 3.43 -38.98 42.78
C LEU A 6 2.46 -38.43 41.71
N ASN A 7 1.16 -38.63 41.90
CA ASN A 7 0.13 -38.14 40.97
C ASN A 7 0.06 -36.61 40.95
N ASP A 8 0.14 -35.96 42.13
CA ASP A 8 0.17 -34.49 42.23
C ASP A 8 1.39 -33.90 41.50
N TRP A 9 2.55 -34.53 41.63
CA TRP A 9 3.76 -34.11 40.92
C TRP A 9 3.65 -34.26 39.40
N ILE A 10 3.08 -35.36 38.92
CA ILE A 10 2.85 -35.59 37.49
C ILE A 10 1.88 -34.54 36.93
N GLN A 11 0.81 -34.22 37.66
CA GLN A 11 -0.15 -33.21 37.25
C GLN A 11 0.46 -31.81 37.20
N ALA A 12 1.28 -31.45 38.19
CA ALA A 12 1.98 -30.17 38.23
C ALA A 12 2.95 -30.02 37.03
N ILE A 13 3.72 -31.07 36.71
CA ILE A 13 4.62 -31.07 35.55
C ILE A 13 3.83 -30.96 34.25
N GLY A 14 2.69 -31.66 34.13
CA GLY A 14 1.81 -31.57 32.97
C GLY A 14 1.29 -30.15 32.71
N VAL A 15 0.77 -29.50 33.75
CA VAL A 15 0.30 -28.10 33.66
C VAL A 15 1.45 -27.15 33.33
N PHE A 16 2.61 -27.33 33.96
CA PHE A 16 3.78 -26.50 33.67
C PHE A 16 4.25 -26.67 32.22
N GLY A 17 4.24 -27.90 31.70
CA GLY A 17 4.55 -28.20 30.29
C GLY A 17 3.62 -27.47 29.32
N VAL A 18 2.32 -27.40 29.62
CA VAL A 18 1.34 -26.63 28.81
C VAL A 18 1.59 -25.13 28.89
N ILE A 19 1.91 -24.59 30.06
CA ILE A 19 2.22 -23.15 30.20
C ILE A 19 3.48 -22.79 29.40
N VAL A 20 4.55 -23.59 29.53
CA VAL A 20 5.81 -23.36 28.81
C VAL A 20 5.61 -23.49 27.29
N SER A 21 4.81 -24.45 26.82
CA SER A 21 4.54 -24.59 25.38
C SER A 21 3.77 -23.38 24.83
N LEU A 22 2.78 -22.86 25.57
CA LEU A 22 2.06 -21.65 25.19
C LEU A 22 2.97 -20.42 25.14
N LEU A 23 3.87 -20.25 26.11
CA LEU A 23 4.86 -19.18 26.09
C LEU A 23 5.79 -19.28 24.88
N PHE A 24 6.22 -20.49 24.52
CA PHE A 24 7.07 -20.72 23.36
C PHE A 24 6.36 -20.40 22.05
N VAL A 25 5.10 -20.83 21.88
CA VAL A 25 4.29 -20.48 20.70
C VAL A 25 4.08 -18.96 20.61
N GLY A 26 3.78 -18.31 21.73
CA GLY A 26 3.64 -16.84 21.77
C GLY A 26 4.93 -16.12 21.37
N TYR A 27 6.09 -16.64 21.79
CA TYR A 27 7.40 -16.11 21.41
C TYR A 27 7.70 -16.30 19.92
N GLN A 28 7.43 -17.50 19.36
CA GLN A 28 7.59 -17.77 17.93
C GLN A 28 6.70 -16.86 17.07
N LEU A 29 5.42 -16.73 17.42
CA LEU A 29 4.50 -15.83 16.70
C LEU A 29 4.97 -14.38 16.69
N ARG A 30 5.61 -13.93 17.78
CA ARG A 30 6.19 -12.59 17.85
C ARG A 30 7.41 -12.46 16.94
N GLN A 31 8.31 -13.45 16.95
CA GLN A 31 9.49 -13.45 16.07
C GLN A 31 9.09 -13.47 14.59
N ASP A 32 8.16 -14.34 14.20
CA ASP A 32 7.67 -14.44 12.83
C ASP A 32 7.06 -13.11 12.35
N ARG A 33 6.30 -12.44 13.22
CA ARG A 33 5.76 -11.11 12.95
C ARG A 33 6.85 -10.06 12.78
N GLU A 34 7.85 -10.05 13.66
CA GLU A 34 8.96 -9.10 13.56
C GLU A 34 9.76 -9.32 12.27
N ILE A 35 10.06 -10.57 11.91
CA ILE A 35 10.73 -10.93 10.66
C ILE A 35 9.91 -10.46 9.45
N ALA A 36 8.61 -10.77 9.41
CA ALA A 36 7.73 -10.36 8.30
C ALA A 36 7.66 -8.82 8.16
N ILE A 37 7.70 -8.07 9.27
CA ILE A 37 7.76 -6.61 9.24
C ILE A 37 9.08 -6.13 8.64
N TYR A 38 10.21 -6.70 9.05
CA TYR A 38 11.53 -6.31 8.53
C TYR A 38 11.70 -6.67 7.05
N GLU A 39 11.28 -7.87 6.64
CA GLU A 39 11.28 -8.29 5.23
C GLU A 39 10.40 -7.39 4.38
N GLY A 40 9.19 -7.07 4.86
CA GLY A 40 8.30 -6.11 4.20
C GLY A 40 8.89 -4.71 4.12
N ALA A 41 9.59 -4.24 5.16
CA ALA A 41 10.29 -2.96 5.13
C ALA A 41 11.44 -2.95 4.11
N ALA A 42 12.27 -3.99 4.07
CA ALA A 42 13.36 -4.13 3.11
C ALA A 42 12.83 -4.17 1.66
N ALA A 43 11.77 -4.95 1.40
CA ALA A 43 11.11 -5.00 0.09
C ALA A 43 10.57 -3.63 -0.33
N ASN A 44 9.98 -2.87 0.61
CA ASN A 44 9.51 -1.50 0.34
C ASN A 44 10.66 -0.54 0.00
N VAL A 45 11.82 -0.64 0.67
CA VAL A 45 12.99 0.19 0.34
C VAL A 45 13.52 -0.14 -1.05
N THR A 46 13.67 -1.44 -1.36
CA THR A 46 14.11 -1.88 -2.69
C THR A 46 13.15 -1.39 -3.78
N SER A 47 11.85 -1.66 -3.63
CA SER A 47 10.82 -1.19 -4.56
C SER A 47 10.80 0.34 -4.70
N SER A 48 11.02 1.08 -3.61
CA SER A 48 11.14 2.56 -3.65
C SER A 48 12.34 3.01 -4.46
N SER A 49 13.49 2.35 -4.33
CA SER A 49 14.71 2.69 -5.06
C SER A 49 14.60 2.38 -6.55
N GLU A 50 13.98 1.25 -6.90
CA GLU A 50 13.70 0.86 -8.28
C GLU A 50 12.73 1.83 -8.94
N TRP A 51 11.67 2.20 -8.22
CA TRP A 51 10.73 3.22 -8.68
C TRP A 51 11.44 4.55 -8.95
N ALA A 52 12.24 5.04 -7.99
CA ALA A 52 12.99 6.28 -8.16
C ALA A 52 13.95 6.21 -9.37
N ALA A 53 14.61 5.06 -9.60
CA ALA A 53 15.47 4.85 -10.75
C ALA A 53 14.68 4.89 -12.08
N LEU A 54 13.49 4.27 -12.13
CA LEU A 54 12.61 4.29 -13.30
C LEU A 54 12.11 5.70 -13.63
N VAL A 55 11.70 6.47 -12.61
CA VAL A 55 11.33 7.89 -12.79
C VAL A 55 12.52 8.70 -13.26
N THR A 56 13.67 8.57 -12.61
CA THR A 56 14.89 9.31 -12.95
C THR A 56 15.31 9.06 -14.40
N LYS A 57 15.25 7.80 -14.85
CA LYS A 57 15.55 7.42 -16.23
C LYS A 57 14.58 8.03 -17.25
N ASN A 58 13.34 8.32 -16.83
CA ASN A 58 12.27 8.84 -17.69
C ASN A 58 11.75 10.21 -17.19
N VAL A 59 12.62 11.02 -16.59
CA VAL A 59 12.20 12.22 -15.85
C VAL A 59 11.43 13.24 -16.70
N ASP A 60 11.81 13.39 -17.97
CA ASP A 60 11.10 14.29 -18.88
C ASP A 60 9.68 13.80 -19.19
N VAL A 61 9.53 12.51 -19.53
CA VAL A 61 8.25 11.87 -19.76
C VAL A 61 7.36 11.92 -18.52
N TRP A 62 7.95 11.65 -17.34
CA TRP A 62 7.26 11.76 -16.06
C TRP A 62 6.72 13.17 -15.86
N ARG A 63 7.59 14.19 -15.91
CA ARG A 63 7.22 15.60 -15.69
C ARG A 63 6.14 16.08 -16.66
N ARG A 64 6.32 15.83 -17.97
CA ARG A 64 5.36 16.22 -19.02
C ARG A 64 4.04 15.48 -18.88
N GLY A 65 4.09 14.18 -18.61
CA GLY A 65 2.92 13.37 -18.34
C GLY A 65 2.14 13.86 -17.13
N CYS A 66 2.81 14.20 -16.02
CA CYS A 66 2.17 14.76 -14.83
C CYS A 66 1.31 15.99 -15.13
N VAL A 67 1.88 16.97 -15.84
CA VAL A 67 1.18 18.22 -16.19
C VAL A 67 0.17 18.06 -17.33
N GLY A 68 0.05 16.87 -17.92
CA GLY A 68 -0.86 16.59 -19.02
C GLY A 68 -0.41 17.19 -20.36
N GLU A 69 0.89 17.41 -20.53
CA GLU A 69 1.44 17.76 -21.85
C GLU A 69 1.25 16.62 -22.85
N GLN A 70 1.25 16.96 -24.14
CA GLN A 70 1.13 15.96 -25.19
C GLN A 70 2.40 15.09 -25.22
N LEU A 71 2.21 13.79 -24.97
CA LEU A 71 3.20 12.74 -25.11
C LEU A 71 3.03 12.03 -26.46
N THR A 72 4.13 11.52 -27.03
CA THR A 72 4.06 10.56 -28.13
C THR A 72 3.39 9.26 -27.66
N ASP A 73 3.03 8.37 -28.58
CA ASP A 73 2.39 7.09 -28.22
C ASP A 73 3.31 6.23 -27.34
N ASP A 74 4.61 6.17 -27.64
CA ASP A 74 5.59 5.44 -26.84
C ASP A 74 5.80 6.07 -25.46
N GLU A 75 5.92 7.40 -25.39
CA GLU A 75 6.04 8.14 -24.12
C GLU A 75 4.80 7.93 -23.24
N ARG A 76 3.61 7.88 -23.84
CA ARG A 76 2.35 7.65 -23.13
C ARG A 76 2.31 6.24 -22.52
N VAL A 77 2.82 5.23 -23.22
CA VAL A 77 2.95 3.87 -22.67
C VAL A 77 3.89 3.88 -21.47
N VAL A 78 5.04 4.53 -21.57
CA VAL A 78 5.99 4.66 -20.44
C VAL A 78 5.31 5.35 -19.25
N PHE A 79 4.71 6.52 -19.47
CA PHE A 79 4.03 7.28 -18.41
C PHE A 79 2.92 6.46 -17.74
N PHE A 80 2.11 5.74 -18.51
CA PHE A 80 1.05 4.89 -17.96
C PHE A 80 1.59 3.79 -17.04
N HIS A 81 2.67 3.11 -17.42
CA HIS A 81 3.29 2.08 -16.58
C HIS A 81 3.92 2.68 -15.31
N LEU A 82 4.52 3.86 -15.41
CA LEU A 82 5.05 4.58 -14.26
C LEU A 82 3.92 4.93 -13.25
N ILE A 83 2.77 5.41 -13.74
CA ILE A 83 1.59 5.66 -12.91
C ILE A 83 1.02 4.37 -12.32
N GLN A 84 0.91 3.31 -13.11
CA GLN A 84 0.44 2.01 -12.63
C GLN A 84 1.29 1.51 -11.45
N LEU A 85 2.62 1.56 -11.56
CA LEU A 85 3.51 1.17 -10.46
C LEU A 85 3.32 2.03 -9.21
N LEU A 86 3.15 3.34 -9.37
CA LEU A 86 2.85 4.24 -8.26
C LEU A 86 1.53 3.85 -7.57
N VAL A 87 0.51 3.56 -8.36
CA VAL A 87 -0.83 3.19 -7.87
C VAL A 87 -0.79 1.86 -7.12
N ASP A 88 -0.19 0.82 -7.72
CA ASP A 88 -0.07 -0.50 -7.12
C ASP A 88 0.65 -0.42 -5.77
N ARG A 89 1.72 0.37 -5.70
CA ARG A 89 2.43 0.65 -4.45
C ARG A 89 1.52 1.30 -3.40
N LYS A 90 0.74 2.32 -3.79
CA LYS A 90 -0.14 3.05 -2.85
C LYS A 90 -1.33 2.21 -2.37
N VAL A 91 -1.87 1.36 -3.24
CA VAL A 91 -2.86 0.35 -2.87
C VAL A 91 -2.28 -0.63 -1.86
N TYR A 92 -1.05 -1.13 -2.07
CA TYR A 92 -0.39 -2.04 -1.13
C TYR A 92 -0.11 -1.37 0.22
N GLU A 93 0.38 -0.13 0.23
CA GLU A 93 0.61 0.63 1.47
C GLU A 93 -0.70 0.88 2.23
N TYR A 94 -1.80 1.18 1.52
CA TYR A 94 -3.15 1.29 2.08
C TYR A 94 -3.65 -0.05 2.65
N ALA A 95 -3.52 -1.15 1.90
CA ALA A 95 -3.93 -2.49 2.31
C ALA A 95 -3.21 -2.95 3.59
N ARG A 96 -1.90 -2.65 3.68
CA ARG A 96 -1.13 -2.87 4.90
C ARG A 96 -1.69 -2.10 6.09
N GLY A 97 -2.11 -0.84 5.86
CA GLY A 97 -2.78 -0.02 6.87
C GLY A 97 -4.10 -0.62 7.36
N GLU A 98 -4.90 -1.23 6.48
CA GLU A 98 -6.11 -1.97 6.88
C GLU A 98 -5.75 -3.21 7.73
N LEU A 99 -4.76 -4.00 7.29
CA LEU A 99 -4.35 -5.22 7.99
C LEU A 99 -3.87 -4.98 9.42
N ILE A 100 -3.12 -3.90 9.64
CA ILE A 100 -2.60 -3.55 10.98
C ILE A 100 -3.50 -2.56 11.73
N GLN A 101 -4.65 -2.20 11.15
CA GLN A 101 -5.59 -1.22 11.71
C GLN A 101 -4.95 0.15 12.02
N ASP A 102 -4.02 0.61 11.17
CA ASP A 102 -3.43 1.96 11.27
C ASP A 102 -4.08 2.92 10.26
N GLU A 103 -5.09 3.65 10.74
CA GLU A 103 -5.84 4.64 9.95
C GLU A 103 -4.95 5.76 9.40
N ARG A 104 -3.81 6.06 10.04
CA ARG A 104 -2.90 7.12 9.57
C ARG A 104 -2.27 6.72 8.25
N ILE A 105 -1.83 5.46 8.13
CA ILE A 105 -1.26 4.94 6.88
C ILE A 105 -2.31 4.98 5.76
N GLN A 106 -3.54 4.57 6.06
CA GLN A 106 -4.65 4.61 5.10
C GLN A 106 -4.89 6.05 4.62
N THR A 107 -5.03 6.99 5.57
CA THR A 107 -5.31 8.40 5.31
C THR A 107 -4.20 9.08 4.50
N ILE A 108 -2.93 8.83 4.85
CA ILE A 108 -1.77 9.39 4.12
C ILE A 108 -1.80 8.96 2.66
N ASN A 109 -2.05 7.68 2.38
CA ASN A 109 -2.03 7.16 1.01
C ASN A 109 -3.23 7.65 0.18
N VAL A 110 -4.42 7.72 0.78
CA VAL A 110 -5.60 8.30 0.13
C VAL A 110 -5.38 9.79 -0.18
N ASN A 111 -4.90 10.57 0.80
CA ASN A 111 -4.62 11.99 0.60
C ASN A 111 -3.53 12.22 -0.44
N PHE A 112 -2.47 11.41 -0.44
CA PHE A 112 -1.39 11.51 -1.41
C PHE A 112 -1.89 11.33 -2.84
N MET A 113 -2.68 10.28 -3.09
CA MET A 113 -3.21 10.03 -4.44
C MET A 113 -4.27 11.06 -4.84
N ALA A 114 -5.14 11.46 -3.91
CA ALA A 114 -6.14 12.49 -4.14
C ALA A 114 -5.51 13.86 -4.49
N ALA A 115 -4.44 14.25 -3.76
CA ALA A 115 -3.69 15.45 -4.07
C ALA A 115 -3.02 15.36 -5.45
N ASN A 116 -2.41 14.22 -5.80
CA ASN A 116 -1.85 14.03 -7.14
C ASN A 116 -2.91 14.18 -8.25
N MET A 117 -4.07 13.53 -8.08
CA MET A 117 -5.19 13.66 -9.04
C MET A 117 -5.69 15.10 -9.17
N HIS A 118 -5.76 15.82 -8.06
CA HIS A 118 -6.22 17.21 -8.05
C HIS A 118 -5.22 18.14 -8.74
N ARG A 119 -3.93 18.01 -8.43
CA ARG A 119 -2.86 18.91 -8.87
C ARG A 119 -2.37 18.62 -10.29
N TYR A 120 -2.43 17.37 -10.74
CA TYR A 120 -1.78 16.90 -11.97
C TYR A 120 -2.79 16.23 -12.91
N PRO A 121 -3.22 16.91 -14.00
CA PRO A 121 -4.29 16.42 -14.85
C PRO A 121 -3.94 15.11 -15.57
N GLY A 122 -2.66 14.89 -15.93
CA GLY A 122 -2.28 13.63 -16.56
C GLY A 122 -2.28 12.44 -15.60
N VAL A 123 -2.07 12.67 -14.29
CA VAL A 123 -2.27 11.64 -13.27
C VAL A 123 -3.74 11.27 -13.16
N ASN A 124 -4.63 12.27 -13.11
CA ASN A 124 -6.07 12.04 -13.11
C ASN A 124 -6.52 11.25 -14.36
N GLU A 125 -6.06 11.64 -15.55
CA GLU A 125 -6.37 10.91 -16.79
C GLU A 125 -5.88 9.46 -16.74
N ALA A 126 -4.63 9.24 -16.35
CA ALA A 126 -4.03 7.91 -16.27
C ALA A 126 -4.73 7.02 -15.24
N LEU A 127 -5.10 7.57 -14.08
CA LEU A 127 -5.85 6.85 -13.04
C LEU A 127 -7.25 6.46 -13.48
N ASN A 128 -7.98 7.37 -14.11
CA ASN A 128 -9.31 7.06 -14.64
C ASN A 128 -9.24 5.99 -15.73
N LYS A 129 -8.17 5.96 -16.53
CA LYS A 129 -7.91 4.86 -17.48
C LYS A 129 -7.58 3.55 -16.78
N TYR A 130 -6.70 3.59 -15.77
CA TYR A 130 -6.29 2.42 -15.00
C TYR A 130 -7.49 1.78 -14.29
N SER A 131 -8.34 2.57 -13.64
CA SER A 131 -9.55 2.07 -12.95
C SER A 131 -10.52 1.38 -13.93
N ASN A 132 -10.53 1.81 -15.19
CA ASN A 132 -11.39 1.21 -16.21
C ASN A 132 -10.78 -0.06 -16.83
N TRP A 133 -9.45 -0.20 -16.84
CA TRP A 133 -8.73 -1.31 -17.50
C TRP A 133 -8.42 -2.50 -16.58
N VAL A 134 -7.89 -2.24 -15.39
CA VAL A 134 -7.36 -3.29 -14.51
C VAL A 134 -8.47 -4.02 -13.78
N TYR A 135 -9.55 -3.31 -13.43
CA TYR A 135 -10.66 -3.90 -12.70
C TYR A 135 -11.35 -5.05 -13.45
N PRO A 136 -11.73 -4.94 -14.73
CA PRO A 136 -12.51 -5.99 -15.38
C PRO A 136 -11.71 -7.24 -15.80
N SER A 137 -10.38 -7.16 -15.96
CA SER A 137 -9.65 -8.09 -16.85
C SER A 137 -8.69 -9.07 -16.15
N VAL A 138 -8.12 -8.75 -14.98
CA VAL A 138 -6.99 -9.53 -14.43
C VAL A 138 -7.36 -10.38 -13.21
N VAL A 139 -8.29 -9.93 -12.35
CA VAL A 139 -8.70 -10.70 -11.15
C VAL A 139 -10.17 -10.44 -10.83
N PRO A 140 -11.11 -11.26 -11.33
CA PRO A 140 -12.54 -11.11 -11.03
C PRO A 140 -12.88 -11.18 -9.53
N GLN A 141 -12.01 -11.76 -8.71
CA GLN A 141 -12.14 -11.82 -7.25
C GLN A 141 -11.82 -10.48 -6.58
N LEU A 142 -11.10 -9.57 -7.25
CA LEU A 142 -10.90 -8.19 -6.80
C LEU A 142 -12.02 -7.24 -7.30
N LEU A 143 -12.98 -7.74 -8.09
CA LEU A 143 -14.17 -7.00 -8.53
C LEU A 143 -15.34 -7.10 -7.56
N GLU A 144 -15.22 -7.85 -6.46
CA GLU A 144 -16.15 -7.66 -5.37
C GLU A 144 -16.06 -6.19 -4.98
N SER A 145 -17.22 -5.51 -4.91
CA SER A 145 -17.29 -4.08 -4.58
C SER A 145 -16.55 -3.72 -3.28
N ASP A 146 -16.27 -4.74 -2.47
CA ASP A 146 -15.55 -4.72 -1.20
C ASP A 146 -14.08 -5.20 -1.29
N SER A 147 -13.44 -5.14 -2.46
CA SER A 147 -11.98 -5.33 -2.53
C SER A 147 -11.25 -4.12 -1.96
N VAL A 148 -10.07 -4.36 -1.38
CA VAL A 148 -9.21 -3.30 -0.81
C VAL A 148 -8.90 -2.23 -1.85
N SER A 149 -8.59 -2.65 -3.07
CA SER A 149 -8.34 -1.76 -4.20
C SER A 149 -9.59 -0.92 -4.50
N SER A 150 -10.77 -1.54 -4.66
CA SER A 150 -12.02 -0.83 -4.95
C SER A 150 -12.31 0.25 -3.91
N ARG A 151 -12.21 -0.09 -2.61
CA ARG A 151 -12.35 0.86 -1.50
C ARG A 151 -11.33 2.00 -1.61
N PHE A 152 -10.07 1.69 -1.88
CA PHE A 152 -9.02 2.69 -2.05
C PHE A 152 -9.36 3.70 -3.15
N PHE A 153 -9.74 3.27 -4.36
CA PHE A 153 -10.07 4.22 -5.43
C PHE A 153 -11.35 5.02 -5.14
N GLN A 154 -12.37 4.42 -4.51
CA GLN A 154 -13.57 5.15 -4.10
C GLN A 154 -13.21 6.27 -3.12
N LEU A 155 -12.35 5.98 -2.12
CA LEU A 155 -11.87 6.96 -1.16
C LEU A 155 -11.01 8.03 -1.83
N VAL A 156 -10.11 7.65 -2.73
CA VAL A 156 -9.25 8.58 -3.48
C VAL A 156 -10.10 9.51 -4.36
N GLN A 157 -11.07 9.00 -5.11
CA GLN A 157 -11.96 9.80 -5.96
C GLN A 157 -12.79 10.78 -5.13
N LYS A 158 -13.42 10.28 -4.06
CA LYS A 158 -14.17 11.12 -3.11
C LYS A 158 -13.25 12.23 -2.57
N ARG A 159 -12.07 11.86 -2.07
CA ARG A 159 -11.13 12.81 -1.49
C ARG A 159 -10.58 13.81 -2.51
N ALA A 160 -10.35 13.41 -3.75
CA ALA A 160 -9.90 14.29 -4.83
C ALA A 160 -10.95 15.37 -5.14
N SER A 161 -12.24 15.04 -5.08
CA SER A 161 -13.32 16.02 -5.25
C SER A 161 -13.39 17.05 -4.10
N GLU A 162 -12.92 16.67 -2.91
CA GLU A 162 -12.84 17.55 -1.74
C GLU A 162 -11.60 18.45 -1.79
N MET A 163 -10.54 18.05 -2.51
CA MET A 163 -9.26 18.78 -2.56
C MET A 163 -9.40 20.21 -3.10
N ALA A 164 -10.33 20.46 -4.02
CA ALA A 164 -10.59 21.81 -4.52
C ALA A 164 -10.99 22.80 -3.41
N GLN A 165 -11.58 22.31 -2.31
CA GLN A 165 -11.94 23.14 -1.15
C GLN A 165 -10.79 23.24 -0.14
N LEU A 166 -9.97 22.18 -0.01
CA LEU A 166 -8.91 22.08 0.99
C LEU A 166 -7.61 22.75 0.53
N GLU A 167 -7.35 22.75 -0.77
CA GLU A 167 -6.15 23.31 -1.40
C GLU A 167 -6.55 24.14 -2.64
N PRO A 168 -7.18 25.31 -2.45
CA PRO A 168 -7.68 26.13 -3.57
C PRO A 168 -6.57 26.72 -4.44
N ASN A 169 -5.33 26.73 -3.96
CA ASN A 169 -4.15 27.13 -4.75
C ASN A 169 -3.11 26.01 -4.69
N PRO A 170 -3.23 25.00 -5.57
CA PRO A 170 -2.22 23.97 -5.68
C PRO A 170 -0.98 24.57 -6.33
N GLN A 171 -0.13 25.20 -5.54
CA GLN A 171 1.23 25.47 -6.01
C GLN A 171 1.92 24.13 -6.31
N PHE A 172 2.81 24.16 -7.28
CA PHE A 172 3.58 23.00 -7.72
C PHE A 172 4.48 22.54 -6.57
N ASP A 173 3.99 21.59 -5.76
CA ASP A 173 4.74 20.99 -4.67
C ASP A 173 5.65 19.92 -5.25
N ALA A 174 6.95 20.11 -5.07
CA ALA A 174 8.02 19.27 -5.59
C ALA A 174 8.21 17.96 -4.78
N GLY A 175 7.17 17.44 -4.13
CA GLY A 175 7.14 16.09 -3.55
C GLY A 175 6.09 15.15 -4.19
N PHE A 176 5.47 15.59 -5.28
CA PHE A 176 4.34 14.91 -5.93
C PHE A 176 4.72 14.53 -7.36
N CYS A 177 3.84 14.61 -8.35
CA CYS A 177 4.20 14.48 -9.76
C CYS A 177 5.16 15.63 -10.20
N GLY A 178 6.39 15.55 -9.67
CA GLY A 178 7.34 16.61 -9.39
C GLY A 178 8.13 16.22 -8.14
N ALA A 179 9.22 15.47 -8.35
CA ALA A 179 10.28 14.91 -7.48
C ALA A 179 9.91 13.91 -6.36
#